data_AF-A0A4Q2ULV2-F1
#
_entry.id   AF-A0A4Q2ULV2-F1
#
_cell.length_a   1.000
_cell.length_b   1.000
_cell.length_c   1.000
_cell.angle_alpha   90.00
_cell.angle_beta   90.00
_cell.angle_gamma   90.00
#
_symmetry.space_group_name_H-M   'P 1'
#
loop_
_entity.id
_entity.type
_entity.pdbx_description
1 polymer ?
#
loop_
_entity_poly.entity_id
_entity_poly.type
_entity_poly.pdbx_seq_one_letter_code
_entity_poly.pdbx_strand_id
1 'polypeptide(L)'
;MNSLALMKVIYAANTLVAGWISLTSLFMPRVAQVTVFSNSIAYSEAIRLVGALWGGIFVLSALGLFFPQSMSLVLLFQLIYKTSWLLVVALPAYLTSQPYPKAMAAFFLVWVVVLPFAIPWGWLFSR
;
A
#
# COMPACT_ATOMS: atom_id res chain seq x y z
N MET A 1 -16.52 -10.18 -14.03
CA MET A 1 -16.27 -8.71 -13.95
C MET A 1 -15.22 -8.37 -14.99
N ASN A 2 -15.41 -7.33 -15.81
CA ASN A 2 -14.41 -6.95 -16.82
C ASN A 2 -13.07 -6.62 -16.15
N SER A 3 -11.93 -7.08 -16.71
CA SER A 3 -10.58 -6.84 -16.15
C SER A 3 -10.32 -5.35 -15.86
N LEU A 4 -10.79 -4.47 -16.76
CA LEU A 4 -10.72 -3.02 -16.59
C LEU A 4 -11.51 -2.50 -15.36
N ALA A 5 -12.69 -3.06 -15.12
CA ALA A 5 -13.52 -2.67 -13.97
C ALA A 5 -12.86 -3.09 -12.65
N LEU A 6 -12.25 -4.28 -12.61
CA LEU A 6 -11.48 -4.74 -11.45
C LEU A 6 -10.30 -3.80 -11.16
N MET A 7 -9.55 -3.42 -12.19
CA MET A 7 -8.44 -2.47 -12.02
C MET A 7 -8.92 -1.14 -11.43
N LYS A 8 -10.04 -0.59 -11.93
CA LYS A 8 -10.59 0.67 -11.39
C LYS A 8 -11.03 0.55 -9.94
N VAL A 9 -11.67 -0.56 -9.55
CA VAL A 9 -12.02 -0.82 -8.14
C VAL A 9 -10.77 -0.85 -7.28
N ILE A 10 -9.71 -1.52 -7.75
CA ILE A 10 -8.43 -1.61 -7.05
C ILE A 10 -7.74 -0.25 -6.92
N TYR A 11 -7.72 0.56 -7.97
CA TYR A 11 -7.20 1.93 -7.90
C TYR A 11 -8.02 2.81 -6.97
N ALA A 12 -9.34 2.67 -6.94
CA ALA A 12 -10.20 3.42 -6.03
C ALA A 12 -9.87 3.07 -4.57
N ALA A 13 -9.80 1.78 -4.25
CA ALA A 13 -9.43 1.30 -2.93
C ALA A 13 -8.02 1.77 -2.52
N ASN A 14 -7.03 1.67 -3.42
CA ASN A 14 -5.69 2.18 -3.17
C ASN A 14 -5.67 3.69 -2.95
N THR A 15 -6.44 4.46 -3.72
CA THR A 15 -6.52 5.92 -3.59
C THR A 15 -7.06 6.30 -2.21
N LEU A 16 -8.13 5.64 -1.74
CA LEU A 16 -8.70 5.91 -0.42
C LEU A 16 -7.71 5.57 0.70
N VAL A 17 -7.10 4.39 0.65
CA VAL A 17 -6.19 3.94 1.72
C VAL A 17 -4.88 4.73 1.70
N ALA A 18 -4.25 4.85 0.53
CA ALA A 18 -3.00 5.58 0.40
C ALA A 18 -3.19 7.07 0.70
N GLY A 19 -4.34 7.64 0.30
CA GLY A 19 -4.73 9.00 0.68
C GLY A 19 -4.84 9.15 2.19
N TRP A 20 -5.55 8.24 2.87
CA TRP A 20 -5.63 8.23 4.34
C TRP A 20 -4.26 8.14 4.99
N ILE A 21 -3.43 7.17 4.63
CA ILE A 21 -2.09 6.98 5.22
C ILE A 21 -1.19 8.19 4.94
N SER A 22 -1.18 8.70 3.71
CA SER A 22 -0.40 9.86 3.31
C SER A 22 -0.79 11.10 4.11
N LEU A 23 -2.07 11.50 4.04
CA LEU A 23 -2.54 12.74 4.63
C LEU A 23 -2.42 12.72 6.16
N THR A 24 -2.78 11.59 6.80
CA THR A 24 -2.62 11.46 8.25
C THR A 24 -1.15 11.48 8.64
N SER A 25 -0.26 10.77 7.94
CA SER A 25 1.16 10.72 8.29
C SER A 25 1.87 12.06 8.04
N LEU A 26 1.49 12.79 6.98
CA LEU A 26 2.09 14.08 6.63
C LEU A 26 1.60 15.23 7.50
N PHE A 27 0.30 15.32 7.78
CA PHE A 27 -0.30 16.49 8.44
C PHE A 27 -0.68 16.22 9.90
N MET A 28 -0.93 14.96 10.27
CA MET A 28 -1.40 14.54 11.61
C MET A 28 -0.60 13.33 12.13
N PRO A 29 0.75 13.38 12.20
CA PRO A 29 1.59 12.19 12.43
C PRO A 29 1.31 11.46 13.74
N ARG A 30 0.84 12.15 14.78
CA ARG A 30 0.40 11.51 16.04
C ARG A 30 -0.86 10.66 15.85
N VAL A 31 -1.79 11.09 15.02
CA VAL A 31 -2.98 10.31 14.66
C VAL A 31 -2.54 9.08 13.87
N ALA A 32 -1.67 9.25 12.87
CA ALA A 32 -1.14 8.14 12.09
C ALA A 32 -0.41 7.10 12.95
N GLN A 33 0.37 7.52 13.95
CA GLN A 33 1.02 6.63 14.90
C GLN A 33 0.03 5.67 15.57
N VAL A 34 -1.12 6.19 16.02
CA VAL A 34 -2.16 5.37 16.66
C VAL A 34 -2.94 4.55 15.62
N THR A 35 -3.40 5.16 14.53
CA THR A 35 -4.37 4.54 13.63
C THR A 35 -3.75 3.66 12.55
N VAL A 36 -2.62 4.07 11.97
CA VAL A 36 -1.93 3.35 10.89
C VAL A 36 -0.90 2.38 11.47
N PHE A 37 -0.09 2.87 12.41
CA PHE A 37 1.01 2.10 12.97
C PHE A 37 0.67 1.41 14.30
N SER A 38 -0.57 1.50 14.79
CA SER A 38 -1.03 0.78 15.99
C SER A 38 -0.12 0.98 17.22
N ASN A 39 0.48 2.16 17.37
CA ASN A 39 1.49 2.48 18.39
C ASN A 39 2.72 1.55 18.42
N SER A 40 2.98 0.78 17.35
CA SER A 40 4.11 -0.14 17.29
C SER A 40 5.44 0.56 16.96
N ILE A 41 5.40 1.83 16.59
CA ILE A 41 6.59 2.66 16.33
C ILE A 41 6.55 3.92 17.20
N ALA A 42 7.72 4.34 17.67
CA ALA A 42 7.85 5.61 18.38
C ALA A 42 7.63 6.79 17.42
N TYR A 43 7.11 7.89 17.94
CA TYR A 43 6.96 9.12 17.18
C TYR A 43 8.33 9.58 16.66
N SER A 44 8.44 9.78 15.35
CA SER A 44 9.63 10.33 14.70
C SER A 44 9.25 10.92 13.34
N GLU A 45 10.12 11.76 12.78
CA GLU A 45 9.92 12.34 11.45
C GLU A 45 9.92 11.28 10.34
N ALA A 46 10.36 10.05 10.62
CA ALA A 46 10.19 8.91 9.72
C ALA A 46 8.71 8.65 9.37
N ILE A 47 7.75 8.98 10.26
CA ILE A 47 6.32 8.88 9.96
C ILE A 47 5.95 9.80 8.79
N ARG A 48 6.43 11.06 8.79
CA ARG A 48 6.17 11.98 7.68
C ARG A 48 6.86 11.55 6.40
N LEU A 49 8.06 10.96 6.49
CA LEU A 49 8.74 10.37 5.34
C LEU A 49 7.92 9.23 4.71
N VAL A 50 7.37 8.34 5.55
CA VAL A 50 6.43 7.30 5.09
C VAL A 50 5.20 7.95 4.46
N GLY A 51 4.65 9.01 5.07
CA GLY A 51 3.56 9.80 4.51
C GLY A 51 3.85 10.32 3.11
N ALA A 52 5.04 10.86 2.86
CA ALA A 52 5.45 11.36 1.55
C ALA A 52 5.52 10.24 0.50
N LEU A 53 6.09 9.08 0.85
CA LEU A 53 6.14 7.92 -0.04
C LEU A 53 4.72 7.43 -0.41
N TRP A 54 3.85 7.30 0.58
CA TRP A 54 2.44 6.94 0.37
C TRP A 54 1.68 8.02 -0.40
N GLY A 55 2.07 9.29 -0.30
CA GLY A 55 1.55 10.38 -1.10
C GLY A 55 1.84 10.19 -2.59
N GLY A 56 3.04 9.74 -2.95
CA GLY A 56 3.36 9.34 -4.32
C GLY A 56 2.45 8.22 -4.82
N ILE A 57 2.27 7.17 -4.03
CA ILE A 57 1.38 6.04 -4.36
C ILE A 57 -0.08 6.51 -4.50
N PHE A 58 -0.53 7.41 -3.62
CA PHE A 58 -1.86 8.00 -3.66
C PHE A 58 -2.13 8.74 -4.98
N VAL A 59 -1.22 9.65 -5.37
CA VAL A 59 -1.35 10.42 -6.61
C VAL A 59 -1.37 9.48 -7.82
N LEU A 60 -0.43 8.54 -7.89
CA LEU A 60 -0.35 7.59 -9.00
C LEU A 60 -1.57 6.66 -9.04
N SER A 61 -2.11 6.26 -7.90
CA SER A 61 -3.35 5.46 -7.82
C SER A 61 -4.57 6.25 -8.30
N ALA A 62 -4.64 7.55 -7.99
CA ALA A 62 -5.70 8.42 -8.48
C ALA A 62 -5.62 8.56 -10.01
N LEU A 63 -4.41 8.71 -10.58
CA LEU A 63 -4.21 8.70 -12.03
C LEU A 63 -4.61 7.35 -12.66
N GLY A 64 -4.37 6.23 -11.96
CA GLY A 64 -4.78 4.90 -12.37
C GLY A 64 -6.30 4.71 -12.51
N LEU A 65 -7.14 5.55 -11.91
CA LEU A 65 -8.59 5.54 -12.14
C LEU A 65 -8.95 5.93 -13.58
N PHE A 66 -8.17 6.85 -14.16
CA PHE A 66 -8.36 7.36 -15.51
C PHE A 66 -7.55 6.55 -16.54
N PHE A 67 -6.34 6.11 -16.17
CA PHE A 67 -5.41 5.39 -17.03
C PHE A 67 -4.99 4.04 -16.44
N PRO A 68 -5.92 3.09 -16.22
CA PRO A 68 -5.67 1.90 -15.41
C PRO A 68 -4.58 0.99 -15.96
N GLN A 69 -4.56 0.74 -17.27
CA GLN A 69 -3.52 -0.08 -17.91
C GLN A 69 -2.15 0.61 -17.87
N SER A 70 -2.07 1.87 -18.31
CA SER A 70 -0.82 2.65 -18.31
C SER A 70 -0.18 2.79 -16.92
N MET A 71 -1.00 2.84 -15.87
CA MET A 71 -0.54 2.92 -14.48
C MET A 71 -0.30 1.57 -13.81
N SER A 72 -0.43 0.45 -14.53
CA SER A 72 -0.34 -0.91 -13.93
C SER A 72 0.99 -1.19 -13.23
N LEU A 73 2.07 -0.50 -13.59
CA LEU A 73 3.34 -0.56 -12.89
C LEU A 73 3.23 -0.13 -11.41
N VAL A 74 2.29 0.75 -11.08
CA VAL A 74 1.98 1.17 -9.70
C VAL A 74 1.42 0.01 -8.89
N LEU A 75 0.60 -0.86 -9.50
CA LEU A 75 0.07 -2.05 -8.84
C LEU A 75 1.18 -3.09 -8.60
N LEU A 76 2.08 -3.27 -9.58
CA LEU A 76 3.25 -4.13 -9.42
C LEU A 76 4.18 -3.60 -8.32
N PHE A 77 4.47 -2.31 -8.30
CA PHE A 77 5.28 -1.69 -7.26
C PHE A 77 4.67 -1.91 -5.87
N GLN A 78 3.35 -1.74 -5.72
CA GLN A 78 2.66 -2.02 -4.47
C GLN A 78 2.72 -3.48 -4.05
N LEU A 79 2.60 -4.41 -5.01
CA LEU A 79 2.75 -5.84 -4.73
C LEU A 79 4.15 -6.14 -4.19
N ILE A 80 5.19 -5.64 -4.86
CA ILE A 80 6.60 -5.81 -4.42
C ILE A 80 6.82 -5.20 -3.05
N TYR A 81 6.40 -3.95 -2.84
CA TYR A 81 6.53 -3.23 -1.58
C TYR A 81 5.85 -3.95 -0.40
N LYS A 82 4.58 -4.32 -0.54
CA LYS A 82 3.83 -4.96 0.55
C LYS A 82 4.40 -6.35 0.84
N THR A 83 4.79 -7.08 -0.20
CA THR A 83 5.42 -8.40 -0.06
C THR A 83 6.76 -8.29 0.66
N SER A 84 7.63 -7.36 0.26
CA SER A 84 8.93 -7.19 0.89
C SER A 84 8.80 -6.77 2.36
N TRP A 85 7.87 -5.86 2.67
CA TRP A 85 7.61 -5.47 4.06
C TRP A 85 7.07 -6.64 4.90
N LEU A 86 6.15 -7.46 4.37
CA LEU A 86 5.66 -8.64 5.07
C LEU A 86 6.78 -9.65 5.35
N LEU A 87 7.64 -9.92 4.36
CA LEU A 87 8.70 -10.92 4.47
C LEU A 87 9.88 -10.47 5.33
N VAL A 88 10.27 -9.19 5.24
CA VAL A 88 11.49 -8.68 5.89
C VAL A 88 11.20 -8.04 7.24
N VAL A 89 9.98 -7.52 7.47
CA VAL A 89 9.62 -6.83 8.71
C VAL A 89 8.62 -7.64 9.52
N ALA A 90 7.43 -7.93 8.97
CA ALA A 90 6.35 -8.52 9.75
C ALA A 90 6.61 -9.99 10.12
N LEU A 91 7.12 -10.79 9.18
CA LEU A 91 7.36 -12.21 9.41
C LEU A 91 8.46 -12.44 10.47
N PRO A 92 9.66 -11.81 10.40
CA PRO A 92 10.65 -11.97 11.46
C PRO A 92 10.14 -11.47 12.82
N ALA A 93 9.40 -10.36 12.84
CA ALA A 93 8.83 -9.83 14.08
C ALA A 93 7.79 -10.79 14.68
N TYR A 94 6.95 -11.42 13.85
CA TYR A 94 6.01 -12.45 14.27
C TYR A 94 6.73 -13.68 14.85
N LEU A 95 7.76 -14.19 14.17
CA LEU A 95 8.52 -15.37 14.60
C LEU A 95 9.30 -15.12 15.90
N THR A 96 9.74 -13.89 16.14
CA THR A 96 10.52 -13.50 17.33
C THR A 96 9.68 -12.83 18.42
N SER A 97 8.36 -12.79 18.27
CA SER A 97 7.42 -12.11 19.19
C SER A 97 7.76 -10.63 19.46
N GLN A 98 8.39 -9.95 18.50
CA GLN A 98 8.67 -8.52 18.55
C GLN A 98 7.43 -7.69 18.16
N PRO A 99 7.30 -6.44 18.65
CA PRO A 99 6.20 -5.57 18.27
C PRO A 99 6.30 -5.16 16.80
N TYR A 100 5.17 -5.18 16.09
CA TYR A 100 5.02 -4.69 14.72
C TYR A 100 3.56 -4.25 14.47
N PRO A 101 3.27 -3.46 13.43
CA PRO A 101 1.91 -2.99 13.17
C PRO A 101 1.05 -4.12 12.59
N LYS A 102 0.40 -4.90 13.46
CA LYS A 102 -0.41 -6.09 13.10
C LYS A 102 -1.56 -5.77 12.14
N ALA A 103 -2.26 -4.65 12.36
CA ALA A 103 -3.36 -4.23 11.48
C ALA A 103 -2.86 -3.95 10.06
N MET A 104 -1.73 -3.26 9.93
CA MET A 104 -1.07 -2.99 8.64
C MET A 104 -0.61 -4.29 7.96
N ALA A 105 -0.06 -5.24 8.72
CA ALA A 105 0.34 -6.54 8.21
C ALA A 105 -0.83 -7.37 7.67
N ALA A 106 -1.93 -7.46 8.44
CA ALA A 106 -3.14 -8.16 7.99
C ALA A 106 -3.70 -7.53 6.70
N PHE A 107 -3.73 -6.19 6.65
CA PHE A 107 -4.14 -5.47 5.47
C PHE A 107 -3.24 -5.73 4.25
N PHE A 108 -1.91 -5.73 4.44
CA PHE A 108 -0.96 -6.03 3.36
C PHE A 108 -1.10 -7.45 2.85
N LEU A 109 -1.36 -8.42 3.74
CA LEU A 109 -1.55 -9.80 3.35
C LEU A 109 -2.74 -9.94 2.38
N VAL A 110 -3.87 -9.30 2.68
CA VAL A 110 -5.03 -9.26 1.77
C VAL A 110 -4.64 -8.66 0.43
N TRP A 111 -3.92 -7.54 0.42
CA TRP A 111 -3.49 -6.89 -0.83
C TRP A 111 -2.53 -7.73 -1.66
N VAL A 112 -1.57 -8.43 -1.04
CA VAL A 112 -0.64 -9.31 -1.74
C VAL A 112 -1.37 -10.49 -2.38
N VAL A 113 -2.45 -10.98 -1.77
CA VAL A 113 -3.29 -12.03 -2.36
C VAL A 113 -4.17 -11.49 -3.49
N VAL A 114 -4.74 -10.29 -3.33
CA VAL A 114 -5.70 -9.72 -4.30
C VAL A 114 -5.04 -9.12 -5.54
N LEU A 115 -3.90 -8.42 -5.40
CA LEU A 115 -3.26 -7.69 -6.51
C LEU A 115 -2.89 -8.56 -7.72
N PRO A 116 -2.38 -9.80 -7.57
CA PRO A 116 -2.05 -10.64 -8.71
C PRO A 116 -3.21 -10.91 -9.66
N PHE A 117 -4.46 -10.85 -9.18
CA PHE A 117 -5.65 -11.02 -10.00
C PHE A 117 -6.07 -9.74 -10.73
N ALA A 118 -5.61 -8.57 -10.27
CA ALA A 118 -5.91 -7.27 -10.86
C ALA A 118 -4.83 -6.78 -11.82
N ILE A 119 -3.57 -7.21 -11.64
CA ILE A 119 -2.46 -6.80 -12.50
C ILE A 119 -2.64 -7.41 -13.91
N PRO A 120 -2.63 -6.61 -14.98
CA PRO A 120 -2.74 -7.10 -16.35
C PRO A 120 -1.38 -7.63 -16.83
N TRP A 121 -0.95 -8.79 -16.33
CA TRP A 121 0.38 -9.35 -16.59
C TRP A 121 0.77 -9.41 -18.06
N GLY A 122 -0.16 -9.80 -18.93
CA GLY A 122 0.08 -9.85 -20.37
C GLY A 122 0.36 -8.48 -20.98
N TRP A 123 -0.32 -7.42 -20.54
CA TRP A 123 -0.08 -6.04 -21.00
C TRP A 123 1.22 -5.47 -20.43
N LEU A 124 1.54 -5.79 -19.17
CA LEU A 124 2.73 -5.26 -18.49
C LEU A 124 4.03 -5.84 -19.07
N PHE A 125 3.99 -7.09 -19.55
CA PHE A 125 5.15 -7.80 -20.08
C PHE A 125 5.06 -8.09 -21.59
N SER A 126 4.02 -7.59 -22.29
CA SER A 126 4.03 -7.55 -23.75
C SER A 126 5.05 -6.50 -24.19
N ARG A 127 6.02 -6.93 -25.00
CA ARG A 127 7.02 -6.07 -25.62
C ARG A 127 6.40 -5.06 -26.57
#